data_AF-A0A935XGP5-F1
#
_entry.id   AF-A0A935XGP5-F1
#
_cell.length_a   1.000
_cell.length_b   1.000
_cell.length_c   1.000
_cell.angle_alpha   90.00
_cell.angle_beta   90.00
_cell.angle_gamma   90.00
#
_symmetry.space_group_name_H-M   'P 1'
#
loop_
_entity.id
_entity.type
_entity.pdbx_description
1 polymer ?
#
loop_
_entity_poly.entity_id
_entity_poly.type
_entity_poly.pdbx_seq_one_letter_code
_entity_poly.pdbx_strand_id
1 'polypeptide(L)'
;MAGPPRSCHQRSRVARGAPQTLGGVYLSAFSAGNGAVRAILADRDALPSIRGVVILDGIHTGYLPDRRVLADSGQLDPANLQSLRRFAERAVRGEVRMLVTHSEVFPGTFASTTETANWLLHELALSREAVLAWGPNGMQQTSMIRAGGFTLMGFAGNSAPDHLDHLHALPTWLGRVVAPGQRDAHPPR
;
A
#
# COMPACT_ATOMS: atom_id res chain seq x y z
N MET A 1 -12.11 -41.21 -62.51
CA MET A 1 -12.47 -39.83 -62.12
C MET A 1 -12.17 -39.67 -60.63
N ALA A 2 -11.14 -38.91 -60.27
CA ALA A 2 -10.74 -38.67 -58.89
C ALA A 2 -11.44 -37.40 -58.37
N GLY A 3 -12.14 -37.48 -57.24
CA GLY A 3 -12.81 -36.33 -56.61
C GLY A 3 -11.82 -35.35 -55.98
N PRO A 4 -12.20 -34.07 -55.78
CA PRO A 4 -11.29 -33.06 -55.26
C PRO A 4 -10.94 -33.32 -53.79
N PRO A 5 -9.73 -32.96 -53.34
CA PRO A 5 -9.32 -33.15 -51.95
C PRO A 5 -10.09 -32.17 -51.03
N ARG A 6 -10.64 -32.71 -49.94
CA ARG A 6 -11.21 -31.91 -48.85
C ARG A 6 -10.07 -31.23 -48.10
N SER A 7 -9.90 -29.92 -48.25
CA SER A 7 -8.98 -29.16 -47.39
C SER A 7 -9.66 -28.86 -46.06
N CYS A 8 -9.32 -29.64 -45.02
CA CYS A 8 -9.63 -29.30 -43.64
C CYS A 8 -8.48 -28.44 -43.10
N HIS A 9 -8.56 -27.13 -43.33
CA HIS A 9 -7.75 -26.15 -42.59
C HIS A 9 -8.68 -25.18 -41.88
N GLN A 10 -9.34 -25.68 -40.84
CA GLN A 10 -10.01 -24.82 -39.88
C GLN A 10 -8.93 -24.32 -38.91
N ARG A 11 -8.31 -23.19 -39.24
CA ARG A 11 -7.47 -22.45 -38.28
C ARG A 11 -8.39 -22.05 -37.13
N SER A 12 -8.19 -22.65 -35.96
CA SER A 12 -8.81 -22.18 -34.73
C SER A 12 -8.36 -20.74 -34.50
N ARG A 13 -9.24 -19.78 -34.77
CA ARG A 13 -9.05 -18.41 -34.29
C ARG A 13 -9.23 -18.49 -32.78
N VAL A 14 -8.12 -18.41 -32.04
CA VAL A 14 -8.17 -18.05 -30.62
C VAL A 14 -8.86 -16.69 -30.57
N ALA A 15 -10.11 -16.67 -30.13
CA ALA A 15 -10.83 -15.42 -29.90
C ALA A 15 -10.07 -14.67 -28.80
N ARG A 16 -9.37 -13.60 -29.18
CA ARG A 16 -8.87 -12.65 -28.19
C ARG A 16 -10.11 -12.04 -27.56
N GLY A 17 -10.23 -12.16 -26.24
CA GLY A 17 -11.32 -11.51 -25.50
C GLY A 17 -11.37 -10.02 -25.81
N ALA A 18 -12.57 -9.44 -25.74
CA ALA A 18 -12.75 -8.00 -25.94
C ALA A 18 -11.80 -7.21 -25.01
N PRO A 19 -11.13 -6.15 -25.51
CA PRO A 19 -10.29 -5.30 -24.69
C PRO A 19 -11.04 -4.85 -23.44
N GLN A 20 -10.52 -5.19 -22.27
CA GLN A 20 -11.05 -4.69 -21.00
C GLN A 20 -10.36 -3.38 -20.67
N THR A 21 -11.14 -2.35 -20.33
CA THR A 21 -10.59 -1.17 -19.69
C THR A 21 -10.32 -1.53 -18.24
N LEU A 22 -9.04 -1.63 -17.86
CA LEU A 22 -8.66 -1.67 -16.46
C LEU A 22 -9.10 -0.34 -15.83
N GLY A 23 -9.86 -0.41 -14.73
CA GLY A 23 -10.14 0.76 -13.92
C GLY A 23 -8.90 1.22 -13.16
N GLY A 24 -9.10 1.87 -12.02
CA GLY A 24 -8.02 2.25 -11.12
C GLY A 24 -7.21 1.06 -10.59
N VAL A 25 -5.88 1.18 -10.59
CA VAL A 25 -4.99 0.19 -9.98
C VAL A 25 -4.85 0.49 -8.48
N TYR A 26 -5.00 -0.55 -7.66
CA TYR A 26 -4.77 -0.50 -6.22
C TYR A 26 -3.66 -1.45 -5.84
N LEU A 27 -2.72 -0.98 -5.02
CA LEU A 27 -1.60 -1.78 -4.55
C LEU A 27 -1.78 -2.13 -3.09
N SER A 28 -1.42 -3.36 -2.71
CA SER A 28 -1.28 -3.75 -1.32
C SER A 28 0.09 -4.37 -1.09
N ALA A 29 0.71 -4.05 0.04
CA ALA A 29 1.95 -4.68 0.45
C ALA A 29 1.92 -5.04 1.93
N PHE A 30 2.54 -6.17 2.25
CA PHE A 30 2.77 -6.63 3.60
C PHE A 30 4.28 -6.72 3.86
N SER A 31 4.73 -6.28 5.04
CA SER A 31 6.13 -6.43 5.46
C SER A 31 7.12 -5.87 4.42
N ALA A 32 8.17 -6.62 4.08
CA ALA A 32 9.16 -6.25 3.06
C ALA A 32 8.59 -6.01 1.65
N GLY A 33 7.35 -6.43 1.36
CA GLY A 33 6.67 -6.19 0.08
C GLY A 33 6.52 -4.69 -0.28
N ASN A 34 6.64 -3.80 0.71
CA ASN A 34 6.67 -2.35 0.49
C ASN A 34 7.81 -1.90 -0.44
N GLY A 35 8.90 -2.68 -0.58
CA GLY A 35 9.93 -2.45 -1.60
C GLY A 35 9.36 -2.32 -3.01
N ALA A 36 8.48 -3.23 -3.41
CA ALA A 36 7.87 -3.22 -4.74
C ALA A 36 6.92 -2.02 -4.92
N VAL A 37 6.12 -1.69 -3.90
CA VAL A 37 5.22 -0.53 -3.94
C VAL A 37 6.02 0.75 -4.12
N ARG A 38 7.11 0.95 -3.36
CA ARG A 38 7.98 2.12 -3.51
C ARG A 38 8.56 2.26 -4.91
N ALA A 39 8.95 1.15 -5.54
CA ALA A 39 9.46 1.14 -6.90
C ALA A 39 8.37 1.52 -7.91
N ILE A 40 7.18 0.93 -7.81
CA ILE A 40 6.04 1.26 -8.68
C ILE A 40 5.63 2.74 -8.52
N LEU A 41 5.61 3.27 -7.29
CA LEU A 41 5.28 4.67 -7.02
C LEU A 41 6.36 5.65 -7.50
N ALA A 42 7.59 5.18 -7.75
CA ALA A 42 8.66 5.98 -8.32
C ALA A 42 8.63 6.02 -9.86
N ASP A 43 7.97 5.05 -10.49
CA ASP A 43 7.78 4.96 -11.93
C ASP A 43 6.74 5.99 -12.41
N ARG A 44 7.18 6.89 -13.29
CA ARG A 44 6.35 7.99 -13.81
C ARG A 44 5.24 7.50 -14.74
N ASP A 45 5.43 6.38 -15.41
CA ASP A 45 4.44 5.83 -16.35
C ASP A 45 3.37 5.03 -15.61
N ALA A 46 3.74 4.35 -14.52
CA ALA A 46 2.79 3.60 -13.69
C ALA A 46 1.98 4.50 -12.75
N LEU A 47 2.62 5.51 -12.14
CA LEU A 47 2.04 6.35 -11.07
C LEU A 47 0.65 6.96 -11.38
N PRO A 48 0.33 7.44 -12.61
CA PRO A 48 -0.99 7.98 -12.92
C PRO A 48 -2.13 6.97 -12.79
N SER A 49 -1.85 5.68 -13.00
CA SER A 49 -2.86 4.60 -12.92
C SER A 49 -3.17 4.16 -11.48
N ILE A 50 -2.29 4.48 -10.52
CA ILE A 50 -2.43 4.07 -9.13
C ILE A 50 -3.43 4.98 -8.41
N ARG A 51 -4.59 4.43 -8.04
CA ARG A 51 -5.66 5.12 -7.32
C ARG A 51 -5.62 4.92 -5.82
N GLY A 52 -4.97 3.86 -5.34
CA GLY A 52 -4.72 3.73 -3.92
C GLY A 52 -3.70 2.67 -3.52
N VAL A 53 -3.24 2.79 -2.27
CA VAL A 53 -2.21 1.95 -1.67
C VAL A 53 -2.63 1.51 -0.27
N VAL A 54 -2.42 0.24 0.06
CA VAL A 54 -2.57 -0.34 1.39
C VAL A 54 -1.20 -0.89 1.83
N ILE A 55 -0.60 -0.32 2.88
CA ILE A 55 0.62 -0.83 3.50
C ILE A 55 0.26 -1.48 4.84
N LEU A 56 0.59 -2.76 4.95
CA LEU A 56 0.30 -3.61 6.10
C LEU A 56 1.60 -3.93 6.83
N ASP A 57 1.81 -3.25 7.95
CA ASP A 57 2.95 -3.41 8.84
C ASP A 57 4.28 -3.59 8.10
N GLY A 58 4.56 -2.71 7.14
CA GLY A 58 5.64 -2.90 6.18
C GLY A 58 6.38 -1.64 5.74
N ILE A 59 6.08 -0.49 6.37
CA ILE A 59 6.77 0.78 6.10
C ILE A 59 8.19 0.76 6.72
N HIS A 60 9.08 -0.07 6.17
CA HIS A 60 10.44 -0.24 6.67
C HIS A 60 11.46 0.64 5.94
N THR A 61 12.40 1.18 6.71
CA THR A 61 13.63 1.80 6.21
C THR A 61 14.84 1.43 7.07
N GLY A 62 16.04 1.84 6.64
CA GLY A 62 17.28 1.70 7.42
C GLY A 62 17.55 2.89 8.33
N TYR A 63 18.73 2.88 8.93
CA TYR A 63 19.25 3.96 9.78
C TYR A 63 20.49 4.61 9.17
N LEU A 64 20.77 5.84 9.61
CA LEU A 64 21.99 6.58 9.35
C LEU A 64 22.62 7.01 10.69
N PRO A 65 23.87 6.62 10.98
CA PRO A 65 24.66 5.57 10.31
C PRO A 65 23.97 4.20 10.32
N ASP A 66 24.41 3.30 9.43
CA ASP A 66 23.80 1.96 9.30
C ASP A 66 23.70 1.25 10.66
N ARG A 67 22.52 0.68 10.92
CA ARG A 67 22.15 -0.03 12.16
C ARG A 67 22.25 0.76 13.47
N ARG A 68 22.53 2.06 13.44
CA ARG A 68 22.46 2.90 14.64
C ARG A 68 21.01 3.31 14.88
N VAL A 69 20.36 2.69 15.86
CA VAL A 69 18.96 2.96 16.21
C VAL A 69 18.76 4.37 16.77
N LEU A 70 17.52 4.85 16.80
CA LEU A 70 17.21 6.20 17.33
C LEU A 70 17.61 6.37 18.81
N ALA A 71 17.48 5.32 19.62
CA ALA A 71 17.90 5.33 21.02
C ALA A 71 19.41 5.59 21.19
N ASP A 72 20.21 5.23 20.18
CA ASP A 72 21.66 5.43 20.14
C ASP A 72 22.05 6.67 19.32
N SER A 73 21.16 7.67 19.24
CA SER A 73 21.36 8.91 18.47
C SER A 73 21.53 8.71 16.95
N GLY A 74 21.03 7.60 16.42
CA GLY A 74 20.90 7.41 14.98
C GLY A 74 19.73 8.21 14.40
N GLN A 75 19.62 8.20 13.08
CA GLN A 75 18.51 8.80 12.34
C GLN A 75 17.93 7.78 11.37
N LEU A 76 16.67 7.95 10.98
CA LEU A 76 16.11 7.14 9.89
C LEU A 76 16.74 7.54 8.56
N ASP A 77 17.00 6.57 7.69
CA ASP A 77 17.35 6.83 6.29
C ASP A 77 16.07 7.15 5.50
N PRO A 78 15.85 8.38 5.02
CA PRO A 78 14.63 8.73 4.31
C PRO A 78 14.70 8.40 2.81
N ALA A 79 15.84 7.93 2.29
CA ALA A 79 16.09 7.81 0.85
C ALA A 79 15.05 6.93 0.14
N ASN A 80 14.75 5.77 0.73
CA ASN A 80 13.76 4.84 0.17
C ASN A 80 12.30 5.24 0.48
N LEU A 81 12.04 6.23 1.34
CA LEU A 81 10.68 6.60 1.74
C LEU A 81 10.06 7.68 0.84
N GLN A 82 10.85 8.28 -0.05
CA GLN A 82 10.43 9.48 -0.79
C GLN A 82 9.25 9.27 -1.73
N SER A 83 9.17 8.14 -2.44
CA SER A 83 8.02 7.86 -3.32
C SER A 83 6.74 7.63 -2.51
N LEU A 84 6.87 6.98 -1.36
CA LEU A 84 5.77 6.76 -0.43
C LEU A 84 5.28 8.09 0.19
N ARG A 85 6.21 8.95 0.64
CA ARG A 85 5.92 10.31 1.16
C ARG A 85 5.12 11.13 0.15
N ARG A 86 5.58 11.21 -1.10
CA ARG A 86 4.88 11.95 -2.17
C ARG A 86 3.50 11.38 -2.46
N PHE A 87 3.32 10.06 -2.42
CA PHE A 87 1.99 9.46 -2.59
C PHE A 87 1.07 9.77 -1.40
N ALA A 88 1.61 9.78 -0.18
CA ALA A 88 0.87 10.19 1.01
C ALA A 88 0.44 11.67 0.93
N GLU A 89 1.28 12.57 0.43
CA GLU A 89 0.90 13.98 0.18
C GLU A 89 -0.29 14.08 -0.80
N ARG A 90 -0.29 13.28 -1.88
CA ARG A 90 -1.44 13.19 -2.81
C ARG A 90 -2.69 12.68 -2.10
N ALA A 91 -2.54 11.69 -1.23
CA ALA A 91 -3.63 11.14 -0.44
C ALA A 91 -4.18 12.18 0.55
N VAL A 92 -3.33 12.96 1.21
CA VAL A 92 -3.74 14.08 2.09
C VAL A 92 -4.56 15.12 1.33
N ARG A 93 -4.19 15.40 0.07
CA ARG A 93 -4.99 16.28 -0.82
C ARG A 93 -6.27 15.63 -1.38
N GLY A 94 -6.53 14.36 -1.07
CA GLY A 94 -7.72 13.63 -1.50
C GLY A 94 -7.69 13.12 -2.95
N GLU A 95 -6.54 13.18 -3.63
CA GLU A 95 -6.41 12.78 -5.04
C GLU A 95 -6.41 11.27 -5.23
N VAL A 96 -5.89 10.55 -4.24
CA VAL A 96 -5.72 9.10 -4.17
C VAL A 96 -6.04 8.64 -2.75
N ARG A 97 -6.08 7.32 -2.53
CA ARG A 97 -6.28 6.75 -1.19
C ARG A 97 -5.05 6.04 -0.69
N MET A 98 -4.71 6.25 0.57
CA MET A 98 -3.59 5.57 1.19
C MET A 98 -3.96 5.15 2.60
N LEU A 99 -3.85 3.85 2.88
CA LEU A 99 -4.01 3.30 4.21
C LEU A 99 -2.70 2.65 4.66
N VAL A 100 -2.18 3.09 5.80
CA VAL A 100 -1.03 2.47 6.47
C VAL A 100 -1.52 1.91 7.79
N THR A 101 -1.20 0.65 8.05
CA THR A 101 -1.36 0.05 9.37
C THR A 101 -0.01 -0.43 9.86
N HIS A 102 0.26 -0.32 11.15
CA HIS A 102 1.50 -0.82 11.74
C HIS A 102 1.26 -1.40 13.13
N SER A 103 2.11 -2.36 13.49
CA SER A 103 2.24 -2.88 14.85
C SER A 103 3.35 -2.13 15.59
N GLU A 104 3.73 -2.62 16.76
CA GLU A 104 4.86 -2.15 17.57
C GLU A 104 6.06 -3.10 17.45
N VAL A 105 6.10 -3.94 16.41
CA VAL A 105 7.24 -4.83 16.15
C VAL A 105 8.53 -4.02 16.02
N PHE A 106 9.50 -4.32 16.87
CA PHE A 106 10.83 -3.72 16.86
C PHE A 106 11.89 -4.70 16.33
N PRO A 107 12.39 -4.54 15.09
CA PRO A 107 13.30 -5.49 14.46
C PRO A 107 14.75 -5.43 14.95
N GLY A 108 15.17 -4.31 15.55
CA GLY A 108 16.54 -4.06 16.02
C GLY A 108 17.63 -3.88 14.94
N THR A 109 17.39 -4.37 13.72
CA THR A 109 18.37 -4.33 12.60
C THR A 109 18.04 -3.28 11.53
N PHE A 110 16.81 -2.75 11.55
CA PHE A 110 16.29 -1.69 10.71
C PHE A 110 15.14 -0.98 11.43
N ALA A 111 14.63 0.12 10.88
CA ALA A 111 13.60 0.92 11.49
C ALA A 111 12.29 0.14 11.69
N SER A 112 11.71 0.25 12.88
CA SER A 112 10.37 -0.24 13.12
C SER A 112 9.35 0.52 12.28
N THR A 113 8.21 -0.11 12.04
CA THR A 113 7.09 0.51 11.34
C THR A 113 6.48 1.66 12.15
N THR A 114 6.58 1.60 13.49
CA THR A 114 6.21 2.70 14.38
C THR A 114 7.11 3.93 14.20
N GLU A 115 8.43 3.76 14.19
CA GLU A 115 9.38 4.87 13.95
C GLU A 115 9.17 5.49 12.57
N THR A 116 8.98 4.65 11.56
CA THR A 116 8.80 5.13 10.20
C THR A 116 7.42 5.76 9.98
N ALA A 117 6.39 5.29 10.66
CA ALA A 117 5.08 5.95 10.71
C ALA A 117 5.19 7.35 11.33
N ASN A 118 5.90 7.49 12.46
CA ASN A 118 6.13 8.79 13.08
C ASN A 118 6.86 9.76 12.14
N TRP A 119 7.89 9.29 11.45
CA TRP A 119 8.59 10.08 10.44
C TRP A 119 7.64 10.53 9.31
N LEU A 120 6.81 9.64 8.78
CA LEU A 120 5.87 9.99 7.72
C LEU A 120 4.87 11.05 8.19
N LEU A 121 4.36 10.95 9.42
CA LEU A 121 3.45 11.95 9.97
C LEU A 121 4.14 13.31 10.18
N HIS A 122 5.38 13.31 10.66
CA HIS A 122 6.20 14.52 10.79
C HIS A 122 6.37 15.22 9.43
N GLU A 123 6.73 14.47 8.38
CA GLU A 123 6.89 15.01 7.02
C GLU A 123 5.60 15.59 6.44
N LEU A 124 4.45 15.05 6.85
CA LEU A 124 3.13 15.51 6.41
C LEU A 124 2.57 16.63 7.30
N ALA A 125 3.29 17.04 8.35
CA ALA A 125 2.80 17.95 9.39
C ALA A 125 1.47 17.49 10.02
N LEU A 126 1.31 16.18 10.20
CA LEU A 126 0.13 15.55 10.79
C LEU A 126 0.43 15.02 12.19
N SER A 127 -0.57 15.08 13.06
CA SER A 127 -0.53 14.46 14.39
C SER A 127 -1.63 13.42 14.50
N ARG A 128 -1.29 12.24 15.03
CA ARG A 128 -2.27 11.18 15.31
C ARG A 128 -2.88 11.32 16.68
N GLU A 129 -4.14 10.93 16.78
CA GLU A 129 -4.88 10.84 18.03
C GLU A 129 -4.64 9.49 18.69
N ALA A 130 -4.57 9.48 20.02
CA ALA A 130 -4.61 8.25 20.79
C ALA A 130 -6.03 7.68 20.75
N VAL A 131 -6.14 6.37 20.52
CA VAL A 131 -7.41 5.66 20.41
C VAL A 131 -7.33 4.39 21.26
N LEU A 132 -8.44 3.99 21.87
CA LEU A 132 -8.60 2.67 22.47
C LEU A 132 -9.78 1.98 21.79
N ALA A 133 -9.49 1.20 20.76
CA ALA A 133 -10.52 0.53 19.96
C ALA A 133 -10.06 -0.85 19.49
N TRP A 134 -11.01 -1.74 19.26
CA TRP A 134 -10.73 -3.04 18.65
C TRP A 134 -10.67 -2.93 17.12
N GLY A 135 -9.63 -3.52 16.55
CA GLY A 135 -9.45 -3.72 15.12
C GLY A 135 -9.87 -5.11 14.66
N PRO A 136 -9.70 -5.39 13.36
CA PRO A 136 -9.87 -6.74 12.81
C PRO A 136 -8.96 -7.74 13.52
N ASN A 137 -9.36 -9.01 13.51
CA ASN A 137 -8.60 -10.12 14.11
C ASN A 137 -8.29 -9.95 15.61
N GLY A 138 -8.98 -9.05 16.31
CA GLY A 138 -8.74 -8.77 17.73
C GLY A 138 -7.53 -7.88 17.99
N MET A 139 -6.94 -7.24 16.96
CA MET A 139 -5.86 -6.27 17.17
C MET A 139 -6.33 -5.09 18.02
N GLN A 140 -5.54 -4.66 19.00
CA GLN A 140 -5.83 -3.49 19.81
C GLN A 140 -5.31 -2.23 19.11
N GLN A 141 -6.19 -1.39 18.59
CA GLN A 141 -5.81 -0.12 18.00
C GLN A 141 -5.45 0.88 19.10
N THR A 142 -4.31 1.56 18.95
CA THR A 142 -3.74 2.52 19.90
C THR A 142 -3.72 3.95 19.37
N SER A 143 -3.75 4.12 18.04
CA SER A 143 -3.74 5.46 17.43
C SER A 143 -4.36 5.52 16.04
N MET A 144 -4.73 6.73 15.61
CA MET A 144 -5.31 7.00 14.30
C MET A 144 -5.00 8.42 13.81
N ILE A 145 -4.84 8.57 12.50
CA ILE A 145 -5.06 9.86 11.82
C ILE A 145 -5.76 9.62 10.49
N ARG A 146 -6.65 10.55 10.13
CA ARG A 146 -7.25 10.66 8.80
C ARG A 146 -7.10 12.09 8.29
N ALA A 147 -6.67 12.23 7.04
CA ALA A 147 -6.57 13.51 6.36
C ALA A 147 -6.81 13.30 4.86
N GLY A 148 -7.88 13.88 4.30
CA GLY A 148 -8.29 13.60 2.91
C GLY A 148 -8.50 12.09 2.68
N GLY A 149 -7.78 11.54 1.70
CA GLY A 149 -7.72 10.11 1.39
C GLY A 149 -6.62 9.34 2.13
N PHE A 150 -5.85 9.98 3.03
CA PHE A 150 -4.83 9.34 3.85
C PHE A 150 -5.41 8.83 5.17
N THR A 151 -5.04 7.62 5.57
CA THR A 151 -5.35 7.02 6.87
C THR A 151 -4.12 6.29 7.38
N LEU A 152 -3.74 6.53 8.64
CA LEU A 152 -2.71 5.76 9.34
C LEU A 152 -3.26 5.27 10.68
N MET A 153 -3.11 3.97 10.92
CA MET A 153 -3.59 3.30 12.14
C MET A 153 -2.43 2.59 12.83
N GLY A 154 -2.25 2.85 14.12
CA GLY A 154 -1.30 2.11 14.96
C GLY A 154 -2.02 1.09 15.82
N PHE A 155 -1.41 -0.09 15.97
CA PHE A 155 -1.90 -1.20 16.78
C PHE A 155 -0.83 -1.66 17.76
N ALA A 156 -1.25 -2.07 18.96
CA ALA A 156 -0.37 -2.71 19.91
C ALA A 156 0.04 -4.10 19.42
N GLY A 157 1.23 -4.55 19.83
CA GLY A 157 1.73 -5.90 19.53
C GLY A 157 3.15 -5.88 18.99
N ASN A 158 4.00 -6.78 19.50
CA ASN A 158 5.44 -6.85 19.19
C ASN A 158 5.87 -8.31 18.95
N SER A 159 4.97 -9.14 18.45
CA SER A 159 5.21 -10.55 18.14
C SER A 159 4.92 -10.87 16.67
N ALA A 160 5.38 -12.04 16.21
CA ALA A 160 5.10 -12.50 14.85
C ALA A 160 3.59 -12.68 14.55
N PRO A 161 2.75 -13.19 15.47
CA PRO A 161 1.30 -13.15 15.32
C PRO A 161 0.73 -11.74 15.10
N ASP A 162 1.16 -10.76 15.90
CA ASP A 162 0.69 -9.38 15.78
C ASP A 162 1.00 -8.83 14.38
N HIS A 163 2.20 -9.10 13.86
CA HIS A 163 2.59 -8.76 12.49
C HIS A 163 1.67 -9.42 11.45
N LEU A 164 1.40 -10.72 11.57
CA LEU A 164 0.58 -11.48 10.62
C LEU A 164 -0.90 -11.08 10.63
N ASP A 165 -1.42 -10.58 11.75
CA ASP A 165 -2.82 -10.16 11.84
C ASP A 165 -3.15 -9.00 10.90
N HIS A 166 -2.16 -8.14 10.60
CA HIS A 166 -2.31 -7.11 9.58
C HIS A 166 -2.56 -7.71 8.19
N LEU A 167 -1.84 -8.77 7.82
CA LEU A 167 -2.01 -9.49 6.56
C LEU A 167 -3.35 -10.23 6.51
N HIS A 168 -3.72 -10.95 7.58
CA HIS A 168 -5.01 -11.63 7.66
C HIS A 168 -6.20 -10.64 7.55
N ALA A 169 -6.01 -9.40 7.99
CA ALA A 169 -7.01 -8.34 7.88
C ALA A 169 -7.07 -7.67 6.50
N LEU A 170 -6.26 -8.09 5.51
CA LEU A 170 -6.21 -7.50 4.16
C LEU A 170 -7.61 -7.31 3.51
N PRO A 171 -8.56 -8.27 3.55
CA PRO A 171 -9.89 -8.05 2.97
C PRO A 171 -10.62 -6.85 3.59
N THR A 172 -10.50 -6.68 4.91
CA THR A 172 -11.08 -5.53 5.64
C THR A 172 -10.42 -4.22 5.22
N TRP A 173 -9.10 -4.22 5.05
CA TRP A 173 -8.34 -3.04 4.65
C TRP A 173 -8.60 -2.62 3.20
N LEU A 174 -8.69 -3.59 2.29
CA LEU A 174 -9.06 -3.34 0.90
C LEU A 174 -10.46 -2.72 0.81
N GLY A 175 -11.42 -3.19 1.62
CA GLY A 175 -12.77 -2.60 1.66
C GLY A 175 -12.80 -1.13 2.11
N ARG A 176 -11.78 -0.65 2.82
CA ARG A 176 -11.66 0.78 3.22
C ARG A 176 -11.02 1.64 2.14
N VAL A 177 -10.20 1.06 1.26
CA VAL A 177 -9.46 1.79 0.23
C VAL A 177 -10.15 1.71 -1.13
N VAL A 178 -10.67 0.56 -1.51
CA VAL A 178 -11.40 0.35 -2.76
C VAL A 178 -12.86 0.77 -2.54
N ALA A 179 -13.28 1.90 -3.10
CA ALA A 179 -14.71 2.25 -3.05
C ALA A 179 -15.49 1.30 -3.98
N PRO A 180 -16.65 0.80 -3.53
CA PRO A 180 -17.66 0.34 -4.46
C PRO A 180 -18.17 1.55 -5.26
N GLY A 181 -17.88 1.60 -6.57
CA GLY A 181 -18.75 2.33 -7.50
C GLY A 181 -18.44 3.77 -7.89
N GLN A 182 -17.19 4.24 -7.87
CA GLN A 182 -16.83 5.37 -8.75
C GLN A 182 -16.56 4.80 -10.15
N ARG A 183 -17.63 4.63 -10.95
CA ARG A 183 -17.46 4.49 -12.40
C ARG A 183 -16.89 5.82 -12.86
N ASP A 184 -15.71 5.78 -13.48
CA ASP A 184 -15.11 6.95 -14.08
C ASP A 184 -16.13 7.59 -15.04
N ALA A 185 -16.67 8.74 -14.65
CA ALA A 185 -17.47 9.56 -15.54
C ALA A 185 -16.53 10.08 -16.62
N HIS A 186 -16.47 9.37 -17.75
CA HIS A 186 -15.82 9.87 -18.94
C HIS A 186 -16.65 11.05 -19.47
N PRO A 187 -16.07 12.24 -19.69
CA PRO A 187 -16.79 13.29 -20.38
C PRO A 187 -17.14 12.82 -21.81
N PRO A 188 -18.34 13.12 -22.32
CA PRO A 188 -18.70 12.76 -23.69
C PRO A 188 -17.75 13.44 -24.68
N ARG A 189 -17.33 12.69 -25.69
CA ARG A 189 -16.60 13.18 -26.85
C ARG A 189 -17.48 14.07 -27.72
#